data_AF-A0A7C5BNW8-F1
#
_entry.id   AF-A0A7C5BNW8-F1
#
_cell.length_a   1.000
_cell.length_b   1.000
_cell.length_c   1.000
_cell.angle_alpha   90.00
_cell.angle_beta   90.00
_cell.angle_gamma   90.00
#
_symmetry.space_group_name_H-M   'P 1'
#
loop_
_entity.id
_entity.type
_entity.pdbx_description
1 polymer ?
#
loop_
_entity_poly.entity_id
_entity_poly.type
_entity_poly.pdbx_seq_one_letter_code
_entity_poly.pdbx_strand_id
1 'polypeptide(L)'
;MPKPSAIEVVAETETNQADNSRRRFLNRMAQLTAGGVGGIIANQVNASTPGSVEYAVPKDPTKVQGREPSLDKGYGTRSQFETETRLHLSAPNKQVSVSFTPLENSRGIITPSGLHFERHYAG
;
A
#
# COMPACT_ATOMS: atom_id res chain seq x y z
N MET A 1 -52.25 49.98 0.23
CA MET A 1 -51.41 48.78 0.07
C MET A 1 -49.96 49.22 -0.10
N PRO A 2 -49.03 48.89 0.81
CA PRO A 2 -47.61 49.08 0.55
C PRO A 2 -47.03 47.86 -0.17
N LYS A 3 -46.14 48.13 -1.14
CA LYS A 3 -45.11 47.23 -1.71
C LYS A 3 -43.73 47.69 -1.14
N PRO A 4 -42.56 47.03 -1.36
CA PRO A 4 -42.22 45.68 -1.86
C PRO A 4 -41.05 45.01 -1.04
N SER A 5 -40.53 43.84 -1.45
CA SER A 5 -39.08 43.48 -1.57
C SER A 5 -38.91 41.97 -1.81
N ALA A 6 -38.48 41.56 -3.01
CA ALA A 6 -37.09 41.25 -3.42
C ALA A 6 -36.62 39.88 -2.89
N ILE A 7 -36.57 38.90 -3.81
CA ILE A 7 -36.02 37.56 -3.63
C ILE A 7 -34.49 37.68 -3.66
N GLU A 8 -33.83 37.33 -2.56
CA GLU A 8 -32.37 37.23 -2.49
C GLU A 8 -31.95 35.81 -2.88
N VAL A 9 -31.32 35.70 -4.05
CA VAL A 9 -30.62 34.48 -4.47
C VAL A 9 -29.30 34.44 -3.69
N VAL A 10 -29.22 33.55 -2.71
CA VAL A 10 -27.97 33.25 -2.00
C VAL A 10 -27.03 32.56 -2.98
N ALA A 11 -26.01 33.28 -3.45
CA ALA A 11 -24.93 32.72 -4.26
C ALA A 11 -23.95 31.94 -3.35
N GLU A 12 -23.77 30.66 -3.66
CA GLU A 12 -22.79 29.76 -3.04
C GLU A 12 -21.38 30.37 -3.04
N THR A 13 -20.75 30.43 -1.86
CA THR A 13 -19.36 30.89 -1.69
C THR A 13 -18.47 29.79 -1.11
N GLU A 14 -18.43 28.59 -1.70
CA GLU A 14 -17.65 27.47 -1.14
C GLU A 14 -16.37 27.07 -1.92
N THR A 15 -15.97 27.78 -2.98
CA THR A 15 -14.82 27.35 -3.80
C THR A 15 -13.48 28.01 -3.43
N ASN A 16 -13.47 29.14 -2.73
CA ASN A 16 -12.26 29.95 -2.50
C ASN A 16 -11.43 29.56 -1.27
N GLN A 17 -12.04 28.89 -0.27
CA GLN A 17 -11.33 28.54 0.97
C GLN A 17 -10.40 27.34 0.80
N ALA A 18 -10.84 26.33 0.04
CA ALA A 18 -10.06 25.12 -0.22
C ALA A 18 -8.80 25.42 -1.05
N ASP A 19 -8.89 26.31 -2.04
CA ASP A 19 -7.77 26.63 -2.94
C ASP A 19 -6.69 27.48 -2.24
N ASN A 20 -7.11 28.41 -1.39
CA ASN A 20 -6.22 29.15 -0.50
C ASN A 20 -5.58 28.25 0.58
N SER A 21 -6.24 27.18 1.00
CA SER A 21 -5.68 26.22 1.95
C SER A 21 -4.56 25.37 1.32
N ARG A 22 -4.80 24.83 0.11
CA ARG A 22 -3.79 24.05 -0.64
C ARG A 22 -2.55 24.88 -0.95
N ARG A 23 -2.72 26.11 -1.42
CA ARG A 23 -1.59 26.99 -1.79
C ARG A 23 -0.75 27.38 -0.57
N ARG A 24 -1.39 27.65 0.57
CA ARG A 24 -0.69 27.91 1.85
C ARG A 24 0.07 26.69 2.36
N PHE A 25 -0.50 25.49 2.21
CA PHE A 25 0.15 24.24 2.57
C PHE A 25 1.40 23.98 1.71
N LEU A 26 1.29 24.12 0.38
CA LEU A 26 2.42 23.96 -0.54
C LEU A 26 3.54 24.98 -0.27
N ASN A 27 3.19 26.23 0.02
CA ASN A 27 4.17 27.26 0.35
C ASN A 27 4.88 26.99 1.68
N ARG A 28 4.18 26.41 2.69
CA ARG A 28 4.82 25.97 3.95
C ARG A 28 5.76 24.79 3.73
N MET A 29 5.40 23.83 2.89
CA MET A 29 6.25 22.69 2.57
C MET A 29 7.50 23.08 1.77
N ALA A 30 7.36 24.01 0.82
CA ALA A 30 8.50 24.53 0.05
C ALA A 30 9.50 25.30 0.92
N GLN A 31 9.03 26.02 1.96
CA GLN A 31 9.90 26.71 2.90
C GLN A 31 10.69 25.77 3.81
N LEU A 32 10.16 24.58 4.11
CA LEU A 32 10.89 23.55 4.84
C LEU A 32 12.01 22.92 4.00
N THR A 33 11.92 22.93 2.66
CA THR A 33 12.97 22.41 1.78
C THR A 33 14.11 23.39 1.48
N ALA A 34 13.90 24.70 1.65
CA ALA A 34 14.88 25.73 1.27
C ALA A 34 15.85 26.15 2.41
N GLY A 35 15.60 25.73 3.65
CA GLY A 35 16.26 26.28 4.85
C GLY A 35 17.22 25.37 5.62
N GLY A 36 17.51 24.14 5.17
CA GLY A 36 18.43 23.27 5.92
C GLY A 36 18.62 21.89 5.31
N VAL A 37 19.89 21.55 5.11
CA VAL A 37 20.52 20.27 4.73
C VAL A 37 19.62 19.03 4.79
N GLY A 38 19.49 18.37 3.64
CA GLY A 38 19.06 16.97 3.56
C GLY A 38 17.97 16.78 2.52
N GLY A 39 18.37 16.61 1.26
CA GLY A 39 17.47 16.03 0.27
C GLY A 39 16.90 14.75 0.85
N ILE A 40 15.57 14.68 0.98
CA ILE A 40 14.89 13.44 1.29
C ILE A 40 15.10 12.57 0.05
N ILE A 41 16.20 11.82 0.02
CA ILE A 41 16.26 10.59 -0.75
C ILE A 41 15.15 9.76 -0.11
N ALA A 42 14.00 9.72 -0.79
CA ALA A 42 13.03 8.69 -0.54
C ALA A 42 13.75 7.37 -0.85
N ASN A 43 14.42 6.81 0.16
CA ASN A 43 14.68 5.38 0.17
C ASN A 43 13.29 4.78 0.01
N GLN A 44 13.03 4.25 -1.19
CA GLN A 44 11.89 3.38 -1.41
C GLN A 44 12.10 2.20 -0.47
N VAL A 45 11.53 2.30 0.73
CA VAL A 45 11.34 1.15 1.60
C VAL A 45 10.37 0.29 0.82
N ASN A 46 10.90 -0.66 0.05
CA ASN A 46 10.07 -1.71 -0.53
C ASN A 46 9.43 -2.40 0.67
N ALA A 47 8.10 -2.30 0.78
CA ALA A 47 7.39 -3.00 1.82
C ALA A 47 7.73 -4.49 1.68
N SER A 48 8.32 -5.07 2.73
CA SER A 48 8.74 -6.46 2.75
C SER A 48 7.55 -7.36 2.39
N THR A 49 7.70 -8.21 1.37
CA THR A 49 6.67 -9.19 1.01
C THR A 49 6.29 -10.00 2.26
N PRO A 50 4.98 -10.18 2.56
CA PRO A 50 4.55 -10.97 3.70
C PRO A 50 5.15 -12.38 3.71
N GLY A 51 5.76 -12.77 4.83
CA GLY A 51 6.40 -14.08 5.00
C GLY A 51 7.71 -14.27 4.23
N SER A 52 8.25 -13.20 3.63
CA SER A 52 9.59 -13.21 3.04
C SER A 52 10.65 -12.73 4.04
N VAL A 53 11.88 -13.15 3.80
CA VAL A 53 13.06 -12.55 4.43
C VAL A 53 13.73 -11.71 3.36
N GLU A 54 14.10 -10.48 3.71
CA GLU A 54 14.73 -9.56 2.78
C GLU A 54 16.23 -9.81 2.73
N TYR A 55 16.74 -9.89 1.50
CA TYR A 55 18.14 -10.12 1.20
C TYR A 55 18.64 -9.04 0.25
N ALA A 56 19.92 -8.71 0.37
CA ALA A 56 20.58 -7.83 -0.58
C ALA A 56 20.52 -8.42 -1.99
N VAL A 57 19.96 -7.66 -2.93
CA VAL A 57 19.85 -8.06 -4.34
C VAL A 57 21.06 -7.51 -5.09
N PRO A 58 21.95 -8.38 -5.61
CA PRO A 58 23.06 -7.92 -6.44
C PRO A 58 22.54 -7.25 -7.71
N LYS A 59 23.21 -6.20 -8.17
CA LYS A 59 22.88 -5.54 -9.46
C LYS A 59 22.99 -6.51 -10.63
N ASP A 60 23.98 -7.40 -10.59
CA ASP A 60 24.19 -8.46 -11.58
C ASP A 60 24.43 -9.79 -10.84
N PRO A 61 23.45 -10.71 -10.84
CA PRO A 61 23.59 -11.99 -10.15
C PRO A 61 24.61 -12.93 -10.81
N THR A 62 25.09 -12.62 -12.02
CA THR A 62 26.12 -13.42 -12.72
C THR A 62 27.54 -13.11 -12.25
N LYS A 63 27.73 -12.06 -11.44
CA LYS A 63 29.04 -11.57 -10.98
C LYS A 63 29.33 -11.83 -9.52
N VAL A 64 28.37 -12.41 -8.79
CA VAL A 64 28.52 -12.72 -7.37
C VAL A 64 28.08 -14.14 -7.10
N GLN A 65 28.69 -14.76 -6.10
CA GLN A 65 28.27 -16.08 -5.66
C GLN A 65 26.89 -16.01 -5.01
N GLY A 66 26.12 -17.09 -5.19
CA GLY A 66 24.86 -17.28 -4.49
C GLY A 66 25.04 -17.35 -2.97
N ARG A 67 23.91 -17.29 -2.27
CA ARG A 67 23.87 -17.38 -0.81
C ARG A 67 24.25 -18.78 -0.31
N GLU A 68 24.68 -18.83 0.94
CA GLU A 68 25.01 -20.09 1.61
C GLU A 68 23.79 -21.03 1.62
N PRO A 69 24.00 -22.34 1.41
CA PRO A 69 22.94 -23.33 1.56
C PRO A 69 22.35 -23.30 2.98
N SER A 70 21.06 -23.62 3.11
CA SER A 70 20.39 -23.83 4.40
C SER A 70 20.28 -22.62 5.35
N LEU A 71 20.46 -21.39 4.85
CA LEU A 71 20.23 -20.15 5.63
C LEU A 71 18.78 -20.01 6.13
N ASP A 72 17.84 -20.70 5.49
CA ASP A 72 16.41 -20.73 5.80
C ASP A 72 16.06 -21.66 6.98
N LYS A 73 17.06 -22.23 7.67
CA LYS A 73 16.89 -23.14 8.81
C LYS A 73 16.05 -24.39 8.47
N GLY A 74 15.95 -24.74 7.18
CA GLY A 74 15.41 -26.02 6.71
C GLY A 74 13.93 -26.04 6.30
N TYR A 75 13.19 -24.92 6.30
CA TYR A 75 11.78 -24.90 5.88
C TYR A 75 11.46 -23.88 4.76
N GLY A 76 12.48 -23.22 4.19
CA GLY A 76 12.27 -22.18 3.19
C GLY A 76 11.60 -20.93 3.73
N THR A 77 11.74 -19.84 3.00
CA THR A 77 10.97 -18.62 3.19
C THR A 77 10.43 -18.16 1.85
N ARG A 78 9.36 -17.37 1.85
CA ARG A 78 8.84 -16.80 0.61
C ARG A 78 9.89 -15.91 -0.05
N SER A 79 9.91 -15.87 -1.38
CA SER A 79 10.74 -14.91 -2.12
C SER A 79 10.33 -13.48 -1.82
N GLN A 80 11.30 -12.57 -1.67
CA GLN A 80 11.06 -11.14 -1.45
C GLN A 80 10.49 -10.42 -2.67
N PHE A 81 10.52 -11.04 -3.86
CA PHE A 81 9.96 -10.48 -5.09
C PHE A 81 8.53 -10.95 -5.37
N GLU A 82 8.05 -11.89 -4.57
CA GLU A 82 6.72 -12.45 -4.76
C GLU A 82 5.67 -11.47 -4.24
N THR A 83 4.69 -11.12 -5.05
CA THR A 83 3.70 -10.07 -4.72
C THR A 83 2.32 -10.61 -4.38
N GLU A 84 2.01 -11.84 -4.79
CA GLU A 84 0.66 -12.37 -4.68
C GLU A 84 0.23 -12.54 -3.23
N THR A 85 -1.04 -12.30 -2.93
CA THR A 85 -1.62 -12.52 -1.60
C THR A 85 -3.02 -13.07 -1.75
N ARG A 86 -3.57 -13.64 -0.68
CA ARG A 86 -4.96 -14.08 -0.68
C ARG A 86 -5.87 -12.87 -0.84
N LEU A 87 -6.89 -13.02 -1.66
CA LEU A 87 -7.92 -12.00 -1.83
C LEU A 87 -8.90 -12.12 -0.68
N HIS A 88 -9.10 -11.06 0.10
CA HIS A 88 -10.06 -11.06 1.21
C HIS A 88 -11.38 -10.43 0.76
N LEU A 89 -12.49 -11.09 1.07
CA LEU A 89 -13.80 -10.45 0.96
C LEU A 89 -14.07 -9.63 2.22
N SER A 90 -14.68 -8.46 2.03
CA SER A 90 -15.13 -7.65 3.17
C SER A 90 -16.14 -8.45 4.00
N ALA A 91 -15.90 -8.53 5.30
CA ALA A 91 -16.74 -9.24 6.25
C ALA A 91 -17.01 -8.36 7.48
N PRO A 92 -18.10 -8.60 8.23
CA PRO A 92 -18.50 -7.74 9.35
C PRO A 92 -17.45 -7.67 10.47
N ASN A 93 -16.67 -8.74 10.66
CA ASN A 93 -15.55 -8.78 11.61
C ASN A 93 -14.48 -9.76 11.09
N LYS A 94 -13.29 -9.75 11.70
CA LYS A 94 -12.16 -10.60 11.25
C LYS A 94 -12.34 -12.08 11.61
N GLN A 95 -13.08 -12.37 12.68
CA GLN A 95 -13.35 -13.74 13.16
C GLN A 95 -14.26 -14.53 12.21
N VAL A 96 -15.19 -13.87 11.53
CA VAL A 96 -16.03 -14.46 10.47
C VAL A 96 -15.51 -13.94 9.13
N SER A 97 -14.55 -14.63 8.54
CA SER A 97 -13.86 -14.15 7.34
C SER A 97 -13.73 -15.23 6.28
N VAL A 98 -13.58 -14.79 5.03
CA VAL A 98 -13.29 -15.65 3.89
C VAL A 98 -12.17 -15.01 3.06
N SER A 99 -11.27 -15.84 2.56
CA SER A 99 -10.26 -15.44 1.58
C SER A 99 -10.34 -16.34 0.35
N PHE A 100 -9.72 -15.91 -0.75
CA PHE A 100 -9.64 -16.66 -2.00
C PHE A 100 -8.18 -16.76 -2.45
N THR A 101 -7.85 -17.89 -3.06
CA THR A 101 -6.59 -18.06 -3.79
C THR A 101 -6.61 -17.19 -5.05
N PRO A 102 -5.54 -16.44 -5.37
CA PRO A 102 -5.42 -15.68 -6.62
C PRO A 102 -5.16 -16.66 -7.79
N LEU A 103 -6.23 -17.28 -8.29
CA LEU A 103 -6.14 -18.31 -9.34
C LEU A 103 -5.67 -17.75 -10.67
N GLU A 104 -5.97 -16.48 -10.95
CA GLU A 104 -5.56 -15.75 -12.16
C GLU A 104 -4.04 -15.65 -12.31
N ASN A 105 -3.33 -15.60 -11.17
CA ASN A 105 -1.87 -15.48 -11.11
C ASN A 105 -1.20 -16.85 -10.83
N SER A 106 -2.00 -17.89 -10.64
CA SER A 106 -1.51 -19.25 -10.37
C SER A 106 -1.27 -20.03 -11.66
N ARG A 107 -0.34 -20.99 -11.61
CA ARG A 107 -0.05 -21.90 -12.72
C ARG A 107 -0.02 -23.35 -12.24
N GLY A 108 -0.62 -24.25 -13.02
CA GLY A 108 -0.69 -25.67 -12.71
C GLY A 108 -1.89 -26.01 -11.83
N ILE A 109 -1.81 -27.15 -11.13
CA ILE A 109 -2.92 -27.70 -10.34
C ILE A 109 -2.67 -27.72 -8.83
N ILE A 110 -1.44 -27.39 -8.39
CA ILE A 110 -1.06 -27.39 -6.98
C ILE A 110 -1.09 -25.96 -6.46
N THR A 111 -1.92 -25.71 -5.46
CA THR A 111 -2.00 -24.42 -4.77
C THR A 111 -0.91 -24.33 -3.69
N PRO A 112 -0.06 -23.29 -3.68
CA PRO A 112 0.89 -23.06 -2.60
C PRO A 112 0.15 -22.90 -1.26
N SER A 113 0.66 -23.54 -0.20
CA SER A 113 0.02 -23.54 1.13
C SER A 113 -0.27 -22.13 1.67
N GLY A 114 0.68 -21.20 1.49
CA GLY A 114 0.52 -19.79 1.88
C GLY A 114 -0.54 -19.01 1.09
N LEU A 115 -1.04 -19.55 -0.02
CA LEU A 115 -2.10 -18.95 -0.85
C LEU A 115 -3.38 -19.78 -0.88
N HIS A 116 -3.46 -20.89 -0.13
CA HIS A 116 -4.68 -21.67 0.01
C HIS A 116 -5.78 -20.82 0.64
N PHE A 117 -7.01 -20.92 0.14
CA PHE A 117 -8.13 -20.14 0.67
C PHE A 117 -8.43 -20.49 2.13
N GLU A 118 -9.04 -19.57 2.86
CA GLU A 118 -9.44 -19.78 4.25
C GLU A 118 -10.89 -19.36 4.46
N ARG A 119 -11.58 -20.06 5.35
CA ARG A 119 -12.94 -19.72 5.79
C ARG A 119 -13.05 -19.93 7.29
N HIS A 120 -13.34 -18.85 8.00
CA HIS A 120 -13.44 -18.81 9.45
C HIS A 120 -14.84 -18.35 9.87
N TYR A 121 -15.34 -18.90 10.98
CA TYR A 121 -16.59 -18.47 11.63
C TYR A 121 -16.35 -17.96 13.06
N ALA A 122 -15.20 -18.23 13.66
CA ALA A 122 -14.83 -17.77 15.00
C ALA A 122 -13.31 -17.62 15.19
N GLY A 123 -12.58 -17.35 14.11
CA GLY A 123 -11.11 -17.40 14.09
C GLY A 123 -10.57 -18.78 13.76
#